data_AF-A0A521WBW9-F1
#
_entry.id   AF-A0A521WBW9-F1
#
_cell.length_a   1.000
_cell.length_b   1.000
_cell.length_c   1.000
_cell.angle_alpha   90.00
_cell.angle_beta   90.00
_cell.angle_gamma   90.00
#
_symmetry.space_group_name_H-M   'P 1'
#
loop_
_entity.id
_entity.type
_entity.pdbx_description
1 polymer ?
#
loop_
_entity_poly.entity_id
_entity_poly.type
_entity_poly.pdbx_seq_one_letter_code
_entity_poly.pdbx_strand_id
1 'polypeptide(L)'
;MDMPTKKRSVAAQAAARGPLREMPAELIEQLVQGPMTPNEVLDLFLAFQKAVIERAMSAEMSHHLGYKPGEDKPEGQSNER
;
A
#
# COMPACT_ATOMS: atom_id res chain seq x y z
N MET A 1 2.06 -39.36 2.58
CA MET A 1 2.41 -38.89 1.22
C MET A 1 2.48 -37.38 1.25
N ASP A 2 3.67 -36.82 1.47
CA ASP A 2 3.89 -35.37 1.41
C ASP A 2 3.83 -34.92 -0.05
N MET A 3 2.74 -34.22 -0.41
CA MET A 3 2.64 -33.59 -1.72
C MET A 3 3.51 -32.32 -1.72
N PRO A 4 4.49 -32.18 -2.64
CA PRO A 4 5.22 -30.93 -2.77
C PRO A 4 4.27 -29.85 -3.26
N THR A 5 3.95 -28.88 -2.40
CA THR A 5 3.21 -27.69 -2.78
C THR A 5 4.07 -26.86 -3.74
N LYS A 6 3.76 -26.94 -5.03
CA LYS A 6 4.38 -26.08 -6.05
C LYS A 6 4.20 -24.62 -5.62
N LYS A 7 5.32 -23.90 -5.42
CA LYS A 7 5.31 -22.46 -5.17
C LYS A 7 4.48 -21.78 -6.28
N ARG A 8 3.33 -21.22 -5.93
CA ARG A 8 2.46 -20.53 -6.89
C ARG A 8 3.18 -19.28 -7.39
N SER A 9 3.27 -19.11 -8.71
CA SER A 9 3.84 -17.91 -9.32
C SER A 9 3.08 -16.65 -8.88
N VAL A 10 3.75 -15.50 -8.92
CA VAL A 10 3.13 -14.19 -8.61
C VAL A 10 1.91 -13.96 -9.51
N ALA A 11 2.00 -14.32 -10.80
CA ALA A 11 0.88 -14.27 -11.74
C ALA A 11 -0.31 -15.13 -11.31
N ALA A 12 -0.08 -16.35 -10.80
CA ALA A 12 -1.15 -17.22 -10.29
C ALA A 12 -1.78 -16.67 -9.01
N GLN A 13 -0.99 -16.02 -8.15
CA GLN A 13 -1.49 -15.35 -6.96
C GLN A 13 -2.33 -14.11 -7.30
N ALA A 14 -1.90 -13.31 -8.28
CA ALA A 14 -2.64 -12.16 -8.80
C ALA A 14 -3.99 -12.61 -9.40
N ALA A 15 -3.99 -13.64 -10.25
CA ALA A 15 -5.21 -14.17 -10.86
C ALA A 15 -6.23 -14.69 -9.81
N ALA A 16 -5.75 -15.26 -8.70
CA ALA A 16 -6.62 -15.75 -7.62
C ALA A 16 -7.30 -14.62 -6.81
N ARG A 17 -6.78 -13.39 -6.86
CA ARG A 17 -7.32 -12.22 -6.13
C ARG A 17 -8.38 -11.46 -6.94
N GLY A 18 -8.67 -11.88 -8.16
CA GLY A 18 -9.51 -11.13 -9.11
C GLY A 18 -8.74 -10.00 -9.80
N PRO A 19 -9.42 -9.11 -10.55
CA PRO A 19 -8.76 -8.04 -11.27
C PRO A 19 -8.07 -7.07 -10.29
N LEU A 20 -6.74 -7.02 -10.36
CA LEU A 20 -5.95 -6.01 -9.66
C LEU A 20 -6.08 -4.68 -10.39
N ARG A 21 -5.96 -3.58 -9.64
CA ARG A 21 -5.83 -2.25 -10.25
C ARG A 21 -4.59 -2.22 -11.12
N GLU A 22 -4.74 -1.76 -12.37
CA GLU A 22 -3.61 -1.55 -13.24
C GLU A 22 -2.69 -0.49 -12.63
N MET A 23 -1.39 -0.79 -12.65
CA MET A 23 -0.38 0.13 -12.15
C MET A 23 0.11 1.00 -13.31
N PRO A 24 0.14 2.34 -13.14
CA PRO A 24 0.66 3.21 -14.19
C PRO A 24 2.09 2.82 -14.56
N ALA A 25 2.39 2.76 -15.86
CA ALA A 25 3.72 2.40 -16.36
C ALA A 25 4.81 3.35 -15.83
N GLU A 26 4.51 4.66 -15.78
CA GLU A 26 5.41 5.68 -15.25
C GLU A 26 5.77 5.42 -13.77
N LEU A 27 4.87 4.84 -12.97
CA LEU A 27 5.17 4.48 -11.59
C LEU A 27 6.16 3.31 -11.53
N ILE A 28 6.00 2.32 -12.41
CA ILE A 28 6.94 1.18 -12.50
C ILE A 28 8.33 1.67 -12.94
N GLU A 29 8.39 2.58 -13.91
CA GLU A 29 9.65 3.17 -14.39
C GLU A 29 10.36 3.98 -13.29
N GLN A 30 9.61 4.68 -12.43
CA GLN A 30 10.18 5.38 -11.27
C GLN A 30 10.74 4.42 -10.21
N LEU A 31 10.07 3.28 -10.01
CA LEU A 31 10.47 2.26 -9.04
C LEU A 31 11.64 1.41 -9.55
N VAL A 32 11.73 1.18 -10.87
CA VAL A 32 12.73 0.32 -11.51
C VAL A 32 13.62 1.15 -12.44
N GLN A 33 14.67 1.74 -11.87
CA GLN A 33 15.57 2.67 -12.59
C GLN A 33 16.73 1.96 -13.32
N GLY A 34 16.70 0.63 -13.41
CA GLY A 34 17.74 -0.17 -14.03
C GLY A 34 17.68 -1.63 -13.60
N PRO A 35 18.66 -2.46 -14.01
CA PRO A 35 18.77 -3.84 -13.55
C PRO A 35 18.87 -3.90 -12.02
N MET A 36 18.00 -4.68 -11.38
CA MET A 36 18.03 -4.91 -9.94
C MET A 36 18.30 -6.38 -9.65
N THR A 37 19.09 -6.64 -8.61
CA THR A 37 19.24 -7.97 -8.03
C THR A 37 17.96 -8.39 -7.31
N PRO A 38 17.72 -9.69 -7.08
CA PRO A 38 16.55 -10.14 -6.34
C PRO A 38 16.41 -9.52 -4.94
N ASN A 39 17.53 -9.25 -4.25
CA ASN A 39 17.51 -8.65 -2.93
C ASN A 39 17.09 -7.18 -2.98
N GLU A 40 17.60 -6.41 -3.95
CA GLU A 40 17.21 -5.00 -4.12
C GLU A 40 15.73 -4.86 -4.47
N VAL A 41 15.16 -5.81 -5.23
CA VAL A 41 13.72 -5.87 -5.49
C VAL A 41 12.93 -6.12 -4.20
N LEU A 42 13.40 -7.03 -3.34
CA LEU A 42 12.75 -7.31 -2.06
C LEU A 42 12.80 -6.09 -1.12
N ASP A 43 13.95 -5.43 -1.04
CA ASP A 43 14.14 -4.22 -0.22
C ASP A 43 13.26 -3.07 -0.71
N LEU A 44 13.14 -2.89 -2.03
CA LEU A 44 12.25 -1.92 -2.65
C LEU A 44 10.78 -2.18 -2.26
N PHE A 45 10.32 -3.43 -2.36
CA PHE A 45 8.94 -3.77 -2.00
C PHE A 45 8.67 -3.60 -0.50
N LEU A 46 9.63 -3.91 0.36
CA LEU A 46 9.51 -3.68 1.80
C LEU A 46 9.36 -2.18 2.11
N ALA A 47 10.22 -1.34 1.52
CA ALA A 47 10.15 0.10 1.70
C ALA A 47 8.83 0.69 1.14
N PHE A 48 8.41 0.23 -0.04
CA PHE A 48 7.15 0.64 -0.67
C PHE A 48 5.93 0.26 0.20
N GLN A 49 5.86 -1.00 0.65
CA GLN A 49 4.76 -1.48 1.48
C GLN A 49 4.67 -0.68 2.79
N LYS A 50 5.80 -0.41 3.45
CA LYS A 50 5.85 0.44 4.64
C LYS A 50 5.28 1.84 4.36
N ALA A 51 5.77 2.50 3.31
CA ALA A 51 5.36 3.86 2.97
C ALA A 51 3.85 3.95 2.64
N VAL A 52 3.31 2.97 1.90
CA VAL A 52 1.87 2.93 1.56
C VAL A 52 1.03 2.70 2.80
N ILE A 53 1.41 1.77 3.68
CA ILE A 53 0.65 1.50 4.92
C ILE A 53 0.68 2.72 5.83
N GLU A 54 1.83 3.32 6.07
CA GLU A 54 1.95 4.52 6.91
C GLU A 54 1.13 5.69 6.34
N ARG A 55 1.12 5.86 5.01
CA ARG A 55 0.30 6.89 4.36
C ARG A 55 -1.19 6.60 4.47
N ALA A 56 -1.61 5.35 4.30
CA ALA A 56 -3.01 4.95 4.48
C ALA A 56 -3.47 5.16 5.93
N MET A 57 -2.68 4.73 6.90
CA MET A 57 -2.97 4.93 8.33
C MET A 57 -2.94 6.42 8.72
N SER A 58 -2.02 7.22 8.16
CA SER A 58 -1.99 8.67 8.36
C SER A 58 -3.17 9.37 7.71
N ALA A 59 -3.63 8.88 6.56
CA ALA A 59 -4.86 9.37 5.92
C ALA A 59 -6.09 9.03 6.77
N GLU A 60 -6.16 7.83 7.35
CA GLU A 60 -7.20 7.45 8.32
C GLU A 60 -7.19 8.40 9.53
N MET A 61 -6.01 8.72 10.09
CA MET A 61 -5.90 9.70 11.19
C MET A 61 -6.31 11.12 10.77
N SER A 62 -6.09 11.50 9.51
CA SER A 62 -6.52 12.78 8.94
C SER A 62 -8.01 12.83 8.60
N HIS A 63 -8.67 11.68 8.46
CA HIS A 63 -10.10 11.55 8.15
C HIS A 63 -11.00 11.44 9.39
N HIS A 64 -10.44 11.44 10.59
CA HIS A 64 -11.21 11.18 11.82
C HIS A 64 -11.94 12.38 12.44
N LEU A 65 -11.96 13.54 11.81
CA LEU A 65 -12.51 14.74 12.44
C LEU A 65 -13.48 15.56 11.56
N GLY A 66 -13.61 15.25 10.27
CA GLY A 66 -14.44 16.05 9.35
C GLY A 66 -13.89 17.46 9.07
N TYR A 67 -12.64 17.73 9.45
CA TYR A 67 -11.88 18.95 9.14
C TYR A 67 -10.39 18.60 8.96
N LYS A 68 -9.65 19.41 8.19
CA LYS A 68 -8.24 19.12 7.91
C LYS A 68 -7.38 19.33 9.17
N PRO A 69 -6.21 18.66 9.26
CA PRO A 69 -5.21 18.97 10.28
C PRO A 69 -4.82 20.46 10.18
N GLY A 70 -5.15 21.24 11.22
CA GLY A 70 -4.86 22.68 11.29
C GLY A 70 -6.03 23.61 10.95
N GLU A 71 -7.22 23.09 10.65
CA GLU A 71 -8.45 23.91 10.64
C GLU A 71 -9.08 23.97 12.04
N ASP A 72 -9.62 25.14 12.40
CA ASP A 72 -10.41 25.31 13.62
C ASP A 72 -11.61 24.36 13.62
N LYS A 73 -11.88 23.75 14.78
CA LYS A 73 -12.99 22.83 15.00
C LYS A 73 -14.32 23.52 14.61
N PRO A 74 -15.18 22.91 13.78
CA PRO A 74 -16.47 23.49 13.45
C PRO A 74 -17.33 23.66 14.70
N GLU A 75 -17.95 24.84 14.85
CA GLU A 75 -18.81 25.17 15.97
C GLU A 75 -19.99 24.18 16.04
N GLY A 76 -20.13 23.45 17.15
CA GLY A 76 -21.30 22.62 17.43
C GLY A 76 -21.06 21.14 17.76
N GLN A 77 -19.83 20.61 17.68
CA GLN A 77 -19.56 19.23 18.11
C GLN A 77 -19.29 19.13 19.60
N SER A 78 -20.33 18.76 20.37
CA SER A 78 -20.24 18.37 21.77
C SER A 78 -19.37 17.12 21.92
N ASN A 79 -18.29 17.19 22.71
CA ASN A 79 -17.64 16.00 23.25
C ASN A 79 -18.45 15.57 24.47
N GLU A 80 -19.24 14.51 24.36
CA GLU A 80 -19.74 13.82 25.56
C GLU A 80 -18.55 13.17 26.25
N ARG A 81 -18.34 13.53 27.52
CA ARG A 81 -17.26 13.07 28.40
C ARG A 81 -17.64 11.76 29.09
#